data_AF-A0A953R3Q4-F1
#
_entry.id   AF-A0A953R3Q4-F1
#
_cell.length_a   1.000
_cell.length_b   1.000
_cell.length_c   1.000
_cell.angle_alpha   90.00
_cell.angle_beta   90.00
_cell.angle_gamma   90.00
#
_symmetry.space_group_name_H-M   'P 1'
#
loop_
_entity.id
_entity.type
_entity.pdbx_description
1 polymer ?
#
loop_
_entity_poly.entity_id
_entity_poly.type
_entity_poly.pdbx_seq_one_letter_code
_entity_poly.pdbx_strand_id
1 'polypeptide(L)'
;MPTATYEELLIETVPQVIETEAQYNQIARRFGDLVGKGRTRSAGETKLLRLLALLIEDYDRRHALPPDNSLPAEKLRFLLEHSGKAATDLQPVFGQRSHVHEALTGKRSISAPQARKLGQLFRVSPGLFL
;
A
#
# COMPACT_ATOMS: atom_id res chain seq x y z
N MET A 1 -18.54 27.96 16.59
CA MET A 1 -18.98 26.79 15.79
C MET A 1 -19.05 25.61 16.73
N PRO A 2 -20.22 24.96 16.91
CA PRO A 2 -20.28 23.75 17.72
C PRO A 2 -19.35 22.69 17.09
N THR A 3 -18.49 22.11 17.92
CA THR A 3 -17.62 21.01 17.50
C THR A 3 -18.46 19.75 17.42
N ALA A 4 -18.43 19.05 16.28
CA ALA A 4 -19.11 17.77 16.13
C ALA A 4 -18.69 16.81 17.26
N THR A 5 -19.66 16.15 17.86
CA THR A 5 -19.46 15.09 18.85
C THR A 5 -18.77 13.90 18.21
N TYR A 6 -18.18 13.03 19.03
CA TYR A 6 -17.51 11.84 18.50
C TYR A 6 -18.51 10.88 17.83
N GLU A 7 -19.72 10.79 18.38
CA GLU A 7 -20.83 10.00 17.86
C GLU A 7 -21.25 10.47 16.46
N GLU A 8 -21.39 11.78 16.25
CA GLU A 8 -21.68 12.36 14.93
C GLU A 8 -20.57 12.04 13.91
N LEU A 9 -19.31 12.15 14.33
CA LEU A 9 -18.16 11.82 13.50
C LEU A 9 -18.15 10.33 13.08
N LEU A 10 -18.56 9.43 13.98
CA LEU A 10 -18.69 8.01 13.69
C LEU A 10 -19.85 7.71 12.74
N ILE A 11 -20.99 8.38 12.90
CA ILE A 11 -22.14 8.23 12.00
C ILE A 11 -21.80 8.73 10.59
N GLU A 12 -21.07 9.84 10.48
CA GLU A 12 -20.64 10.38 9.18
C GLU A 12 -19.62 9.45 8.48
N THR A 13 -18.69 8.88 9.26
CA THR A 13 -17.56 8.12 8.71
C THR A 13 -17.87 6.63 8.52
N VAL A 14 -18.76 6.08 9.35
CA VAL A 14 -19.11 4.65 9.44
C VAL A 14 -17.86 3.74 9.41
N PRO A 15 -16.89 3.94 10.34
CA PRO A 15 -15.66 3.18 10.30
C PRO A 15 -15.91 1.70 10.59
N GLN A 16 -15.37 0.83 9.75
CA GLN A 16 -15.46 -0.62 9.86
C GLN A 16 -14.14 -1.26 9.46
N VAL A 17 -13.97 -2.54 9.80
CA VAL A 17 -12.85 -3.34 9.29
C VAL A 17 -12.86 -3.28 7.77
N ILE A 18 -11.71 -2.93 7.19
CA ILE A 18 -11.58 -2.76 5.74
C ILE A 18 -11.37 -4.15 5.13
N GLU A 19 -12.23 -4.56 4.21
CA GLU A 19 -12.14 -5.85 3.51
C GLU A 19 -11.93 -5.69 2.01
N THR A 20 -12.23 -4.50 1.47
CA THR A 20 -12.18 -4.20 0.04
C THR A 20 -11.41 -2.92 -0.24
N GLU A 21 -10.86 -2.82 -1.44
CA GLU A 21 -10.16 -1.62 -1.90
C GLU A 21 -11.08 -0.38 -1.93
N ALA A 22 -12.37 -0.58 -2.22
CA ALA A 22 -13.36 0.51 -2.19
C ALA A 22 -13.52 1.10 -0.77
N GLN A 23 -13.61 0.23 0.25
CA GLN A 23 -13.64 0.66 1.65
C GLN A 23 -12.32 1.33 2.04
N TYR A 24 -11.18 0.79 1.60
CA TYR A 24 -9.86 1.37 1.86
C TYR A 24 -9.80 2.81 1.34
N ASN A 25 -10.17 3.02 0.07
CA ASN A 25 -10.16 4.34 -0.57
C ASN A 25 -11.08 5.34 0.15
N GLN A 26 -12.25 4.92 0.63
CA GLN A 26 -13.16 5.78 1.39
C GLN A 26 -12.54 6.19 2.73
N ILE A 27 -12.01 5.23 3.49
CA ILE A 27 -11.41 5.48 4.80
C ILE A 27 -10.12 6.32 4.66
N ALA A 28 -9.29 6.04 3.66
CA ALA A 28 -8.07 6.78 3.37
C ALA A 28 -8.35 8.25 2.99
N ARG A 29 -9.41 8.53 2.21
CA ARG A 29 -9.83 9.90 1.91
C ARG A 29 -10.19 10.65 3.19
N ARG A 30 -11.06 10.07 4.01
CA ARG A 30 -11.48 10.70 5.28
C ARG A 30 -10.31 10.90 6.25
N PHE A 31 -9.40 9.93 6.31
CA PHE A 31 -8.15 10.06 7.06
C PHE A 31 -7.32 11.24 6.54
N GLY A 32 -7.15 11.36 5.21
CA GLY A 32 -6.46 12.48 4.57
C GLY A 32 -7.05 13.85 4.90
N ASP A 33 -8.38 13.98 4.87
CA ASP A 33 -9.09 15.22 5.25
C ASP A 33 -8.76 15.64 6.68
N LEU A 34 -8.75 14.68 7.61
CA LEU A 34 -8.41 14.91 9.01
C LEU A 34 -6.93 15.28 9.17
N VAL A 35 -6.01 14.63 8.45
CA VAL A 35 -4.60 15.03 8.43
C VAL A 35 -4.45 16.47 7.95
N GLY A 36 -5.15 16.85 6.88
CA GLY A 36 -5.13 18.18 6.28
C GLY A 36 -5.59 19.30 7.23
N LYS A 37 -6.51 19.00 8.16
CA LYS A 37 -6.91 19.95 9.22
C LYS A 37 -5.76 20.27 10.20
N GLY A 38 -4.74 19.41 10.33
CA GLY A 38 -3.55 19.72 11.11
C GLY A 38 -3.87 20.06 12.58
N ARG A 39 -3.52 21.29 13.01
CA ARG A 39 -3.73 21.78 14.39
C ARG A 39 -5.15 22.28 14.67
N THR A 40 -5.99 22.46 13.65
CA THR A 40 -7.37 22.93 13.85
C THR A 40 -8.33 21.80 14.21
N ARG A 41 -7.85 20.54 14.23
CA ARG A 41 -8.64 19.38 14.62
C ARG A 41 -9.11 19.47 16.07
N SER A 42 -10.36 19.06 16.28
CA SER A 42 -10.90 18.81 17.61
C SER A 42 -10.33 17.54 18.25
N ALA A 43 -10.60 17.37 19.54
CA ALA A 43 -10.29 16.13 20.25
C ALA A 43 -11.03 14.91 19.66
N GLY A 44 -12.29 15.07 19.26
CA GLY A 44 -13.09 14.02 18.61
C GLY A 44 -12.53 13.63 17.25
N GLU A 45 -12.14 14.61 16.44
CA GLU A 45 -11.49 14.39 15.15
C GLU A 45 -10.13 13.72 15.29
N THR A 46 -9.37 14.07 16.32
CA THR A 46 -8.10 13.40 16.63
C THR A 46 -8.32 11.95 17.06
N LYS A 47 -9.36 11.67 17.85
CA LYS A 47 -9.75 10.30 18.22
C LYS A 47 -10.14 9.49 16.99
N LEU A 48 -10.96 10.06 16.10
CA LEU A 48 -11.36 9.40 14.85
C LEU A 48 -10.14 9.14 13.95
N LEU A 49 -9.25 10.12 13.76
CA LEU A 49 -8.04 9.96 12.97
C LEU A 49 -7.22 8.73 13.42
N ARG A 50 -7.06 8.53 14.73
CA ARG A 50 -6.34 7.38 15.28
C ARG A 50 -7.03 6.06 14.99
N LEU A 51 -8.37 6.01 15.05
CA LEU A 51 -9.13 4.82 14.66
C LEU A 51 -8.92 4.49 13.18
N LEU A 52 -9.05 5.49 12.29
CA LEU A 52 -8.89 5.28 10.85
C LEU A 52 -7.46 4.83 10.50
N ALA A 53 -6.44 5.37 11.17
CA ALA A 53 -5.06 4.93 11.02
C ALA A 53 -4.90 3.43 11.31
N LEU A 54 -5.50 2.94 12.40
CA LEU A 54 -5.43 1.52 12.76
C LEU A 54 -6.12 0.61 11.72
N LEU A 55 -7.24 1.05 11.16
CA LEU A 55 -7.97 0.30 10.13
C LEU A 55 -7.18 0.23 8.82
N ILE A 56 -6.57 1.35 8.41
CA ILE A 56 -5.67 1.43 7.25
C ILE A 56 -4.46 0.53 7.46
N GLU A 57 -3.79 0.61 8.61
CA GLU A 57 -2.61 -0.20 8.90
C GLU A 57 -2.92 -1.71 8.92
N ASP A 58 -4.06 -2.11 9.49
CA ASP A 58 -4.51 -3.50 9.48
C ASP A 58 -4.77 -4.01 8.05
N TYR A 59 -5.44 -3.20 7.23
CA TYR A 59 -5.66 -3.53 5.82
C TYR A 59 -4.35 -3.65 5.06
N ASP A 60 -3.48 -2.65 5.18
CA ASP A 60 -2.18 -2.61 4.51
C ASP A 60 -1.33 -3.81 4.93
N ARG A 61 -1.34 -4.20 6.21
CA ARG A 61 -0.59 -5.38 6.68
C ARG A 61 -1.09 -6.67 6.04
N ARG A 62 -2.41 -6.83 5.91
CA ARG A 62 -3.04 -8.00 5.26
C ARG A 62 -2.81 -8.02 3.75
N HIS A 63 -2.59 -6.87 3.13
CA HIS A 63 -2.44 -6.72 1.69
C HIS A 63 -1.01 -6.35 1.27
N ALA A 64 -0.04 -6.25 2.18
CA ALA A 64 1.31 -5.76 1.88
C ALA A 64 2.10 -6.63 0.90
N LEU A 65 1.75 -7.91 0.79
CA LEU A 65 2.39 -8.88 -0.10
C LEU A 65 1.34 -9.86 -0.64
N PRO A 66 1.47 -10.33 -1.89
CA PRO A 66 0.70 -11.46 -2.37
C PRO A 66 0.96 -12.71 -1.51
N PRO A 67 0.04 -13.70 -1.50
CA PRO A 67 0.23 -14.95 -0.81
C PRO A 67 1.61 -15.59 -1.03
N ASP A 68 2.12 -16.34 -0.06
CA ASP A 68 3.47 -16.92 -0.14
C ASP A 68 3.67 -17.81 -1.37
N ASN A 69 2.60 -18.45 -1.87
CA ASN A 69 2.60 -19.30 -3.06
C ASN A 69 2.47 -18.52 -4.40
N SER A 70 2.31 -17.20 -4.38
CA SER A 70 2.29 -16.38 -5.59
C SER A 70 3.62 -16.42 -6.33
N LEU A 71 3.55 -16.35 -7.65
CA LEU A 71 4.74 -16.36 -8.51
C LEU A 71 5.59 -15.10 -8.28
N PRO A 72 6.92 -15.17 -8.44
CA PRO A 72 7.80 -14.00 -8.33
C PRO A 72 7.37 -12.80 -9.19
N ALA A 73 6.81 -13.06 -10.37
CA ALA A 73 6.28 -12.04 -11.26
C ALA A 73 5.00 -11.36 -10.73
N GLU A 74 4.15 -12.09 -10.00
CA GLU A 74 2.97 -11.53 -9.32
C GLU A 74 3.40 -10.62 -8.17
N LYS A 75 4.34 -11.09 -7.35
CA LYS A 75 4.95 -10.32 -6.25
C LYS A 75 5.63 -9.05 -6.78
N LEU A 76 6.35 -9.14 -7.89
CA LEU A 76 6.98 -8.00 -8.54
C LEU A 76 5.96 -6.98 -9.08
N ARG A 77 4.89 -7.43 -9.76
CA ARG A 77 3.82 -6.55 -10.24
C ARG A 77 3.11 -5.84 -9.09
N PHE A 78 2.73 -6.60 -8.07
CA PHE A 78 2.09 -6.07 -6.88
C PHE A 78 2.91 -4.94 -6.25
N LEU A 79 4.21 -5.19 -6.03
CA LEU A 79 5.10 -4.17 -5.46
C LEU A 79 5.26 -2.96 -6.39
N LEU A 80 5.31 -3.16 -7.70
CA LEU A 80 5.38 -2.05 -8.65
C LEU A 80 4.13 -1.17 -8.57
N GLU A 81 2.94 -1.78 -8.54
CA GLU A 81 1.64 -1.10 -8.44
C GLU A 81 1.47 -0.31 -7.14
N HIS A 82 1.93 -0.87 -6.01
CA HIS A 82 1.68 -0.31 -4.68
C HIS A 82 2.83 0.52 -4.11
N SER A 83 3.98 0.60 -4.79
CA SER A 83 5.14 1.38 -4.31
C SER A 83 5.27 2.77 -4.95
N GLY A 84 4.35 3.14 -5.86
CA GLY A 84 4.44 4.38 -6.63
C GLY A 84 5.62 4.43 -7.62
N LYS A 85 6.22 3.27 -7.93
CA LYS A 85 7.33 3.15 -8.88
C LYS A 85 6.83 2.86 -10.28
N ALA A 86 7.54 3.34 -11.29
CA ALA A 86 7.26 3.05 -12.68
C ALA A 86 8.07 1.85 -13.17
N ALA A 87 7.63 1.19 -14.25
CA ALA A 87 8.39 0.09 -14.86
C ALA A 87 9.82 0.50 -15.29
N THR A 88 10.05 1.79 -15.56
CA THR A 88 11.38 2.34 -15.82
C THR A 88 12.34 2.20 -14.64
N ASP A 89 11.84 2.19 -13.40
CA ASP A 89 12.65 2.03 -12.19
C ASP A 89 13.21 0.60 -12.04
N LEU A 90 12.66 -0.36 -12.80
CA LEU A 90 13.17 -1.73 -12.88
C LEU A 90 14.31 -1.87 -13.90
N GLN A 91 14.54 -0.87 -14.74
CA GLN A 91 15.57 -0.93 -15.78
C GLN A 91 17.00 -1.13 -15.24
N PRO A 92 17.42 -0.55 -14.09
CA PRO A 92 18.72 -0.85 -13.46
C PRO A 92 18.87 -2.31 -12.99
N VAL A 93 17.76 -3.04 -12.83
CA VAL A 93 17.74 -4.45 -12.43
C VAL A 93 17.83 -5.38 -13.65
N PHE A 94 17.06 -5.09 -14.70
CA PHE A 94 16.89 -5.98 -15.86
C PHE A 94 17.61 -5.52 -17.13
N GLY A 95 18.15 -4.29 -17.15
CA GLY A 95 18.90 -3.68 -18.23
C GLY A 95 18.02 -3.09 -19.34
N GLN A 96 17.24 -3.93 -20.02
CA GLN A 96 16.43 -3.53 -21.18
C GLN A 96 14.93 -3.52 -20.86
N ARG A 97 14.16 -2.68 -21.57
CA ARG A 97 12.69 -2.61 -21.43
C ARG A 97 11.99 -3.93 -21.74
N SER A 98 12.46 -4.66 -22.75
CA SER A 98 12.00 -6.03 -23.06
C SER A 98 12.14 -6.94 -21.86
N HIS A 99 13.29 -6.86 -21.16
CA HIS A 99 13.56 -7.70 -20.01
C HIS A 99 12.70 -7.36 -18.80
N VAL A 100 12.41 -6.08 -18.58
CA VAL A 100 11.46 -5.63 -17.56
C VAL A 100 10.07 -6.24 -17.84
N HIS A 101 9.59 -6.15 -19.09
CA HIS A 101 8.30 -6.71 -19.45
C HIS A 101 8.24 -8.24 -19.29
N GLU A 102 9.29 -8.96 -19.70
CA GLU A 102 9.37 -10.41 -19.52
C GLU A 102 9.41 -10.82 -18.04
N ALA A 103 10.06 -10.03 -17.18
CA ALA A 103 10.05 -10.28 -15.73
C ALA A 103 8.65 -10.01 -15.11
N LEU A 104 7.98 -8.92 -15.52
CA LEU A 104 6.62 -8.60 -15.05
C LEU A 104 5.58 -9.61 -15.53
N THR A 105 5.80 -10.25 -16.69
CA THR A 105 4.90 -11.28 -17.24
C THR A 105 5.30 -12.71 -16.86
N GLY A 106 6.38 -12.88 -16.09
CA GLY A 106 6.88 -14.20 -15.68
C GLY A 106 7.53 -15.04 -16.78
N LYS A 107 7.70 -14.48 -17.99
CA LYS A 107 8.43 -15.13 -19.10
C LYS A 107 9.93 -15.26 -18.81
N ARG A 108 10.48 -14.36 -17.99
CA ARG A 108 11.86 -14.42 -17.49
C ARG A 108 11.86 -14.69 -15.99
N SER A 109 12.65 -15.67 -15.57
CA SER A 109 12.95 -15.92 -14.16
C SER A 109 13.80 -14.80 -13.55
N ILE A 110 13.57 -14.53 -12.27
CA ILE A 110 14.35 -13.54 -11.52
C ILE A 110 15.55 -14.27 -10.90
N SER A 111 16.77 -13.87 -11.28
CA SER A 111 17.99 -14.44 -10.71
C SER A 111 18.25 -13.92 -9.29
N ALA A 112 19.02 -14.64 -8.47
CA ALA A 112 19.38 -14.21 -7.12
C ALA A 112 20.04 -12.81 -7.04
N PRO A 113 20.94 -12.40 -7.97
CA PRO A 113 21.43 -11.03 -8.00
C PRO A 113 20.33 -9.99 -8.27
N GLN A 114 19.37 -10.30 -9.15
CA GLN A 114 18.23 -9.42 -9.42
C GLN A 114 17.30 -9.34 -8.21
N ALA A 115 16.98 -10.48 -7.58
CA ALA A 115 16.19 -10.54 -6.36
C ALA A 115 16.77 -9.66 -5.24
N ARG A 116 18.10 -9.64 -5.07
CA ARG A 116 18.77 -8.74 -4.12
C ARG A 116 18.58 -7.26 -4.46
N LYS A 117 18.74 -6.89 -5.74
CA LYS A 117 18.51 -5.52 -6.20
C LYS A 117 17.05 -5.09 -6.01
N LEU A 118 16.10 -5.99 -6.30
CA LEU A 118 14.67 -5.75 -6.08
C LEU A 118 14.35 -5.62 -4.59
N GLY A 119 14.93 -6.47 -3.74
CA GLY A 119 14.79 -6.35 -2.28
C GLY A 119 15.26 -5.00 -1.75
N GLN A 120 16.37 -4.47 -2.28
CA GLN A 120 16.84 -3.11 -1.96
C GLN A 120 15.89 -2.03 -2.51
N LEU A 121 15.41 -2.17 -3.75
CA LEU A 121 14.53 -1.20 -4.41
C LEU A 121 13.18 -1.04 -3.69
N PHE A 122 12.59 -2.17 -3.28
CA PHE A 122 11.28 -2.23 -2.62
C PHE A 122 11.35 -2.31 -1.09
N ARG A 123 12.56 -2.41 -0.52
CA ARG A 123 12.79 -2.58 0.92
C ARG A 123 12.11 -3.82 1.51
N VAL A 124 12.18 -4.93 0.78
CA VAL A 124 11.62 -6.24 1.17
C VAL A 124 12.69 -7.33 1.15
N SER A 125 12.39 -8.49 1.70
CA SER A 125 13.29 -9.65 1.65
C SER A 125 13.54 -10.08 0.19
N PRO A 126 14.79 -10.31 -0.25
CA PRO A 126 15.10 -10.85 -1.57
C PRO A 126 14.44 -12.20 -1.86
N GLY A 127 14.18 -13.00 -0.81
CA GLY A 127 13.52 -14.30 -0.94
C GLY A 127 12.10 -14.22 -1.50
N LEU A 128 11.49 -13.03 -1.50
CA LEU A 128 10.19 -12.80 -2.12
C LEU A 128 10.18 -13.04 -3.63
N PHE A 129 11.34 -12.92 -4.29
CA PHE A 129 11.46 -13.03 -5.75
C PHE A 129 12.10 -14.34 -6.23
N LEU A 130 12.28 -15.32 -5.33
CA LEU A 130 12.95 -16.60 -5.61
C LEU A 130 11.98 -17.77 -5.54
#